data_AF-A0A920V3Q2-F1
#
_entry.id   AF-A0A920V3Q2-F1
#
_cell.length_a   1.000
_cell.length_b   1.000
_cell.length_c   1.000
_cell.angle_alpha   90.00
_cell.angle_beta   90.00
_cell.angle_gamma   90.00
#
_symmetry.space_group_name_H-M   'P 1'
#
loop_
_entity.id
_entity.type
_entity.pdbx_description
1 polymer ?
#
loop_
_entity_poly.entity_id
_entity_poly.type
_entity_poly.pdbx_seq_one_letter_code
_entity_poly.pdbx_strand_id
1 'polypeptide(L)'
;MLEGHYSSALCHLCNISYRLGANVPFSSRNKVLGENPQVLRSIAKVRDNLEVVGEKLSQSSYYLGRPLNMDPKAERFLDDKDANAMLTRNYRKPFVVPETV
;
A
#
# COMPACT_ATOMS: atom_id res chain seq x y z
N MET A 1 7.42 21.97 11.47
CA MET A 1 7.52 21.72 10.01
C MET A 1 7.83 20.25 9.65
N LEU A 2 8.07 19.34 10.60
CA LEU A 2 8.28 17.90 10.32
C LEU A 2 6.99 17.10 10.09
N GLU A 3 5.89 17.46 10.77
CA GLU A 3 4.62 16.72 10.66
C GLU A 3 3.99 16.79 9.26
N GLY A 4 4.09 17.93 8.58
CA GLY A 4 3.58 18.09 7.22
C GLY A 4 4.33 17.25 6.18
N HIS A 5 5.65 17.09 6.37
CA HIS A 5 6.48 16.21 5.56
C HIS A 5 6.04 14.74 5.70
N TYR A 6 5.92 14.25 6.93
CA TYR A 6 5.51 12.86 7.16
C TYR A 6 4.09 12.56 6.69
N SER A 7 3.14 13.48 6.89
CA SER A 7 1.78 13.31 6.40
C SER A 7 1.74 13.17 4.87
N SER A 8 2.47 14.04 4.16
CA SER A 8 2.56 14.00 2.70
C SER A 8 3.27 12.73 2.21
N ALA A 9 4.33 12.31 2.90
CA ALA A 9 5.06 11.09 2.60
C ALA A 9 4.14 9.86 2.71
N LEU A 10 3.35 9.73 3.78
CA LEU A 10 2.45 8.58 4.00
C LEU A 10 1.46 8.38 2.83
N CYS A 11 0.89 9.46 2.29
CA CYS A 11 0.02 9.38 1.11
C CYS A 11 0.74 8.79 -0.11
N HIS A 12 2.00 9.17 -0.33
CA HIS A 12 2.80 8.65 -1.43
C HIS A 12 3.20 7.18 -1.21
N LEU A 13 3.55 6.79 0.01
CA LEU A 13 3.89 5.40 0.33
C LEU A 13 2.71 4.46 0.09
N CYS A 14 1.51 4.85 0.53
CA CYS A 14 0.28 4.11 0.26
C CYS A 14 0.03 3.95 -1.24
N ASN A 15 0.24 5.00 -2.04
CA ASN A 15 0.07 4.95 -3.48
C ASN A 15 1.09 4.02 -4.17
N ILE A 16 2.35 4.02 -3.71
CA ILE A 16 3.39 3.12 -4.24
C ILE A 16 3.03 1.66 -3.89
N SER A 17 2.64 1.39 -2.65
CA SER A 17 2.18 0.07 -2.21
C SER A 17 1.01 -0.43 -3.05
N TYR A 18 0.02 0.45 -3.32
CA TYR A 18 -1.11 0.13 -4.18
C TYR A 18 -0.68 -0.14 -5.62
N ARG A 19 0.17 0.70 -6.24
CA ARG A 19 0.58 0.48 -7.64
C ARG A 19 1.40 -0.80 -7.84
N LEU A 20 2.13 -1.24 -6.82
CA LEU A 20 2.94 -2.46 -6.82
C LEU A 20 2.19 -3.68 -6.26
N GLY A 21 0.92 -3.50 -5.90
CA GLY A 21 0.05 -4.55 -5.38
C GLY A 21 -0.40 -5.54 -6.44
N ALA A 22 -1.30 -6.45 -6.04
CA ALA A 22 -1.85 -7.47 -6.93
C ALA A 22 -3.31 -7.79 -6.56
N ASN A 23 -4.03 -8.36 -7.54
CA ASN A 23 -5.32 -8.98 -7.27
C ASN A 23 -5.12 -10.31 -6.53
N VAL A 24 -5.75 -10.44 -5.38
CA VAL A 24 -5.73 -11.65 -4.57
C VAL A 24 -7.16 -12.16 -4.35
N PRO A 25 -7.39 -13.48 -4.37
CA PRO A 25 -8.71 -14.03 -4.12
C PRO A 25 -9.07 -13.92 -2.63
N PHE A 26 -10.34 -13.63 -2.33
CA PHE A 26 -10.85 -13.57 -0.96
C PHE A 26 -10.89 -14.93 -0.25
N SER A 27 -10.87 -16.03 -1.00
CA SER A 27 -10.87 -17.41 -0.48
C SER A 27 -9.60 -17.76 0.28
N SER A 28 -8.51 -17.03 0.06
CA SER A 28 -7.24 -17.30 0.71
C SER A 28 -7.24 -16.64 2.08
N ARG A 29 -7.06 -17.45 3.14
CA ARG A 29 -6.66 -16.97 4.48
C ARG A 29 -5.26 -16.37 4.35
N ASN A 30 -5.18 -15.18 3.76
CA ASN A 30 -3.95 -14.52 3.38
C ASN A 30 -3.31 -13.98 4.65
N LYS A 31 -2.23 -14.62 5.09
CA LYS A 31 -1.32 -14.09 6.12
C LYS A 31 -0.76 -12.70 5.77
N VAL A 32 -0.95 -12.25 4.52
CA VAL A 32 -0.51 -10.94 4.00
C VAL A 32 -1.15 -9.77 4.75
N LEU A 33 -2.38 -9.93 5.26
CA LEU A 33 -3.04 -8.89 6.07
C LEU A 33 -2.51 -8.81 7.52
N GLY A 34 -1.54 -9.67 7.84
CA GLY A 34 -0.94 -9.78 9.17
C GLY A 34 -1.90 -10.35 10.21
N GLU A 35 -1.48 -10.25 11.48
CA GLU A 35 -2.23 -10.77 12.63
C GLU A 35 -2.88 -9.64 13.45
N ASN A 36 -2.97 -8.43 12.89
CA ASN A 36 -3.54 -7.30 13.61
C ASN A 36 -5.03 -7.58 13.92
N PRO A 37 -5.43 -7.64 15.20
CA PRO A 37 -6.77 -8.03 15.59
C PRO A 37 -7.84 -7.05 15.09
N GLN A 38 -7.51 -5.77 14.89
CA GLN A 38 -8.45 -4.81 14.32
C GLN A 38 -8.73 -5.10 12.84
N VAL A 39 -7.69 -5.37 12.05
CA VAL A 39 -7.83 -5.68 10.62
C VAL A 39 -8.65 -6.94 10.43
N LEU A 40 -8.35 -7.99 11.22
CA LEU A 40 -9.10 -9.24 11.20
C LEU A 40 -10.56 -9.04 11.56
N ARG A 41 -10.87 -8.23 12.59
CA ARG A 41 -12.24 -7.88 12.95
C ARG A 41 -12.97 -7.11 11.86
N SER A 42 -12.31 -6.13 11.24
CA SER A 42 -12.90 -5.34 10.16
C SER A 42 -13.24 -6.19 8.94
N ILE A 43 -12.35 -7.09 8.53
CA ILE A 43 -12.60 -7.99 7.40
C ILE A 43 -13.70 -9.00 7.73
N ALA A 44 -13.71 -9.55 8.94
CA ALA A 44 -14.81 -10.41 9.39
C ALA A 44 -16.15 -9.67 9.30
N LYS A 45 -16.22 -8.42 9.79
CA LYS A 45 -17.45 -7.62 9.73
C LYS A 45 -17.90 -7.31 8.30
N VAL A 46 -16.97 -7.02 7.39
CA VAL A 46 -17.28 -6.82 5.96
C VAL A 46 -17.86 -8.10 5.36
N ARG A 47 -17.27 -9.26 5.66
CA ARG A 47 -17.79 -10.54 5.19
C ARG A 47 -19.18 -10.83 5.74
N ASP A 48 -19.36 -10.72 7.05
CA ASP A 48 -20.63 -11.04 7.70
C ASP A 48 -21.76 -10.13 7.18
N ASN A 49 -21.47 -8.84 6.93
CA ASN A 49 -22.44 -7.91 6.33
C ASN A 49 -22.80 -8.29 4.88
N LEU A 50 -21.84 -8.73 4.09
CA LEU A 50 -22.07 -9.07 2.67
C LEU A 50 -22.79 -10.41 2.50
N GLU A 51 -22.56 -11.36 3.41
CA GLU A 51 -23.30 -12.62 3.44
C GLU A 51 -24.81 -12.39 3.64
N VAL A 52 -25.19 -11.43 4.48
CA VAL A 52 -26.61 -11.05 4.68
C VAL A 52 -27.24 -10.49 3.41
N VAL A 53 -26.46 -9.85 2.54
CA VAL A 53 -26.92 -9.30 1.25
C VAL A 53 -26.95 -10.38 0.15
N GLY A 54 -26.49 -11.60 0.44
CA GLY A 54 -26.45 -12.71 -0.50
C GLY A 54 -25.20 -12.74 -1.39
N GLU A 55 -24.22 -11.85 -1.14
CA GLU A 55 -22.99 -11.79 -1.90
C GLU A 55 -21.91 -12.71 -1.30
N LYS A 56 -21.39 -13.62 -2.12
CA LYS A 56 -20.35 -14.56 -1.70
C LYS A 56 -18.96 -14.03 -2.04
N LEU A 57 -18.30 -13.45 -1.05
CA LEU A 57 -16.90 -12.99 -1.19
C LEU A 57 -15.94 -14.10 -1.63
N SER A 58 -16.26 -15.38 -1.41
CA SER A 58 -15.39 -16.48 -1.84
C SER A 58 -15.16 -16.54 -3.36
N GLN A 59 -16.02 -15.92 -4.16
CA GLN A 59 -15.92 -15.86 -5.62
C GLN A 59 -15.32 -14.54 -6.13
N SER A 60 -15.02 -13.59 -5.25
CA SER A 60 -14.46 -12.30 -5.63
C SER A 60 -12.96 -12.20 -5.31
N SER A 61 -12.30 -11.26 -5.98
CA SER A 61 -10.93 -10.84 -5.68
C SER A 61 -10.92 -9.43 -5.13
N TYR A 62 -9.92 -9.11 -4.31
CA TYR A 62 -9.61 -7.74 -3.92
C TYR A 62 -8.20 -7.38 -4.36
N TYR A 63 -7.98 -6.08 -4.52
CA TYR A 63 -6.66 -5.55 -4.82
C TYR A 63 -5.91 -5.28 -3.51
N LEU A 64 -4.75 -5.90 -3.34
CA LEU A 64 -3.93 -5.80 -2.13
C LEU A 64 -2.60 -5.13 -2.44
N GLY A 65 -2.34 -4.01 -1.76
CA GLY A 65 -1.07 -3.31 -1.86
C GLY A 65 0.10 -4.17 -1.34
N ARG A 66 1.27 -4.02 -1.97
CA ARG A 66 2.49 -4.74 -1.55
C ARG A 66 2.98 -4.19 -0.20
N PRO A 67 3.32 -5.02 0.80
CA PRO A 67 3.98 -4.53 2.00
C PRO A 67 5.34 -3.96 1.63
N LEU A 68 5.63 -2.75 2.10
CA LEU A 68 6.89 -2.05 1.82
C LEU A 68 7.59 -1.71 3.13
N ASN A 69 8.88 -2.01 3.21
CA ASN A 69 9.72 -1.66 4.35
C ASN A 69 10.51 -0.41 4.01
N MET A 70 10.27 0.68 4.75
CA MET A 70 10.95 1.96 4.53
C MET A 70 11.96 2.24 5.64
N ASP A 71 13.15 2.69 5.27
CA ASP A 71 14.09 3.34 6.16
C ASP A 71 13.71 4.83 6.28
N PRO A 72 13.21 5.28 7.44
CA PRO A 72 12.79 6.67 7.61
C PRO A 72 13.97 7.65 7.65
N LYS A 73 15.20 7.19 7.88
CA LYS A 73 16.39 8.06 7.89
C LYS A 73 16.92 8.29 6.47
N ALA A 74 16.98 7.21 5.69
CA ALA A 74 17.40 7.29 4.30
C ALA A 74 16.29 7.74 3.35
N GLU A 75 15.04 7.71 3.81
CA GLU A 75 13.81 7.94 3.03
C GLU A 75 13.69 7.03 1.80
N ARG A 76 14.09 5.77 1.96
CA ARG A 76 14.11 4.76 0.89
C ARG A 76 13.53 3.44 1.33
N PHE A 77 13.05 2.65 0.37
CA PHE A 77 12.61 1.29 0.62
C PHE A 77 13.80 0.34 0.71
N LEU A 78 13.82 -0.51 1.73
CA LEU A 78 14.86 -1.52 1.95
C LEU A 78 14.78 -2.60 0.85
N ASP A 79 15.88 -2.80 0.13
CA ASP A 79 16.06 -3.80 -0.92
C ASP A 79 15.01 -3.83 -2.03
N ASP A 80 14.26 -2.73 -2.23
CA ASP A 80 13.13 -2.67 -3.17
C ASP A 80 13.38 -1.65 -4.29
N LYS A 81 13.94 -2.12 -5.42
CA LYS A 81 14.27 -1.26 -6.56
C LYS A 81 13.04 -0.67 -7.24
N ASP A 82 11.96 -1.44 -7.36
CA ASP A 82 10.73 -1.01 -8.03
C ASP A 82 10.03 0.10 -7.24
N ALA A 83 9.94 -0.06 -5.92
CA ALA A 83 9.34 0.96 -5.06
C ALA A 83 10.20 2.23 -5.03
N ASN A 84 11.53 2.08 -4.95
CA ASN A 84 12.45 3.22 -4.97
C ASN A 84 12.40 3.98 -6.30
N ALA A 85 12.17 3.32 -7.43
CA ALA A 85 12.00 3.97 -8.74
C ALA A 85 10.74 4.87 -8.79
N MET A 86 9.77 4.66 -7.90
CA MET A 86 8.54 5.46 -7.82
C MET A 86 8.61 6.62 -6.80
N LEU A 87 9.71 6.76 -6.05
CA LEU A 87 9.91 7.87 -5.10
C LEU A 87 10.07 9.22 -5.81
N THR A 88 10.59 9.19 -7.04
CA THR A 88 10.72 10.36 -7.90
C THR A 88 10.03 10.12 -9.23
N ARG A 89 9.77 11.20 -9.96
CA ARG A 89 9.22 11.13 -11.32
C ARG A 89 10.34 11.31 -12.33
N ASN A 90 10.13 10.78 -13.53
CA ASN A 90 10.93 11.16 -14.69
C ASN A 90 10.62 12.61 -15.05
N TYR A 91 11.45 13.54 -14.58
CA TYR A 91 11.29 14.97 -14.85
C TYR A 91 11.47 15.28 -16.34
N ARG A 92 10.67 16.24 -16.83
CA ARG A 92 10.75 16.72 -18.22
C ARG A 92 11.55 18.01 -18.29
N LYS A 93 12.66 18.02 -19.03
CA LYS A 93 13.47 19.23 -19.24
C LYS A 93 12.63 20.39 -19.84
N PRO A 94 12.82 21.65 -19.39
CA PRO A 94 13.80 22.10 -18.39
C PRO A 94 13.32 22.04 -16.93
N PHE A 95 12.12 21.52 -16.63
CA PHE A 95 11.54 21.49 -15.29
C PHE A 95 12.03 20.27 -14.49
N VAL A 96 13.23 20.38 -13.94
CA VAL A 96 13.89 19.36 -13.12
C VAL A 96 14.06 19.84 -11.68
N VAL A 97 13.84 18.95 -10.71
CA VAL A 97 14.24 19.20 -9.32
C VAL A 97 15.67 18.71 -9.16
N PRO A 98 16.61 19.54 -8.68
CA PRO A 98 18.00 19.12 -8.44
C PRO A 98 18.08 17.96 -7.44
N GLU A 99 19.01 17.03 -7.66
CA GLU A 99 19.22 15.89 -6.75
C GLU A 99 19.84 16.30 -5.41
N THR A 100 20.38 17.52 -5.31
CA THR A 100 20.94 18.09 -4.10
C THR A 100 20.30 19.45 -3.86
N VAL A 101 19.68 19.61 -2.69
CA VAL A 101 19.14 20.88 -2.18
C VAL A 101 20.12 21.48 -1.19
#